data_AF-A0A165DSW9-F1
#
_entry.id   AF-A0A165DSW9-F1
#
_cell.length_a   1.000
_cell.length_b   1.000
_cell.length_c   1.000
_cell.angle_alpha   90.00
_cell.angle_beta   90.00
_cell.angle_gamma   90.00
#
_symmetry.space_group_name_H-M   'P 1'
#
loop_
_entity.id
_entity.type
_entity.pdbx_description
1 polymer ?
#
loop_
_entity_poly.entity_id
_entity_poly.type
_entity_poly.pdbx_seq_one_letter_code
_entity_poly.pdbx_strand_id
1 'polypeptide(L)'
;MSVDDLAPAIRRILTDPATDWNTVSVKQVRTRLASGDEPVTTTDFLLANKPAVDDLVRKIYDEIDAERKARANQAEPVSDATKALSDLTLLDK
;
A
#
# COMPACT_ATOMS: atom_id res chain seq x y z
N MET A 1 -16.49 -17.83 6.76
CA MET A 1 -15.54 -16.83 6.23
C MET A 1 -16.33 -15.79 5.47
N SER A 2 -16.20 -14.53 5.85
CA SER A 2 -16.71 -13.37 5.12
C SER A 2 -15.70 -12.93 4.05
N VAL A 3 -16.16 -12.13 3.09
CA VAL A 3 -15.27 -11.46 2.14
C VAL A 3 -14.30 -10.52 2.85
N ASP A 4 -14.74 -9.84 3.91
CA ASP A 4 -13.91 -8.90 4.69
C ASP A 4 -12.70 -9.58 5.34
N ASP A 5 -12.79 -10.88 5.63
CA ASP A 5 -11.68 -11.67 6.20
C ASP A 5 -10.47 -11.74 5.23
N LEU A 6 -10.66 -11.43 3.94
CA LEU A 6 -9.59 -11.38 2.94
C LEU A 6 -8.73 -10.13 3.03
N ALA A 7 -9.16 -9.07 3.73
CA ALA A 7 -8.49 -7.78 3.73
C ALA A 7 -7.01 -7.85 4.16
N PRO A 8 -6.62 -8.56 5.24
CA PRO A 8 -5.21 -8.68 5.62
C PRO A 8 -4.36 -9.36 4.54
N ALA A 9 -4.90 -10.39 3.88
CA ALA A 9 -4.21 -11.12 2.84
C ALA A 9 -4.06 -10.30 1.56
N ILE A 10 -5.10 -9.57 1.15
CA ILE A 10 -5.06 -8.64 0.02
C ILE A 10 -4.01 -7.56 0.28
N ARG A 11 -4.00 -6.97 1.48
CA ARG A 11 -2.99 -5.97 1.85
C ARG A 11 -1.58 -6.56 1.77
N ARG A 12 -1.35 -7.77 2.32
CA ARG A 12 -0.05 -8.46 2.22
C ARG A 12 0.40 -8.62 0.76
N ILE A 13 -0.49 -9.07 -0.12
CA ILE A 13 -0.19 -9.23 -1.56
C ILE A 13 0.19 -7.90 -2.19
N LEU A 14 -0.55 -6.82 -1.91
CA LEU A 14 -0.31 -5.51 -2.52
C LEU A 14 0.93 -4.81 -1.95
N THR A 15 1.27 -5.03 -0.68
CA THR A 15 2.48 -4.48 -0.05
C THR A 15 3.73 -5.34 -0.29
N ASP A 16 3.59 -6.50 -0.93
CA ASP A 16 4.71 -7.38 -1.24
C ASP A 16 5.69 -6.68 -2.19
N PRO A 17 7.01 -6.67 -1.92
CA PRO A 17 7.99 -6.01 -2.76
C PRO A 17 8.11 -6.62 -4.17
N ALA A 18 7.68 -7.87 -4.37
CA ALA A 18 7.61 -8.52 -5.68
C ALA A 18 6.31 -8.21 -6.45
N THR A 19 5.38 -7.46 -5.85
CA THR A 19 4.18 -6.99 -6.55
C THR A 19 4.48 -5.74 -7.35
N ASP A 20 4.39 -5.87 -8.68
CA ASP A 20 4.48 -4.72 -9.58
C ASP A 20 3.16 -3.94 -9.59
N TRP A 21 3.20 -2.76 -8.99
CA TRP A 21 2.05 -1.86 -8.87
C TRP A 21 1.55 -1.27 -10.19
N ASN A 22 2.36 -1.28 -11.24
CA ASN A 22 1.96 -0.77 -12.55
C ASN A 22 1.13 -1.78 -13.34
N THR A 23 1.25 -3.07 -12.99
CA THR A 23 0.63 -4.18 -13.73
C THR A 23 -0.30 -5.04 -12.89
N VAL A 24 -0.27 -4.89 -11.55
CA VAL A 24 -1.13 -5.66 -10.65
C VAL A 24 -2.60 -5.40 -10.95
N SER A 25 -3.34 -6.50 -11.11
CA SER A 25 -4.76 -6.48 -11.40
C SER A 25 -5.56 -7.24 -10.35
N VAL A 26 -6.85 -6.91 -10.21
CA VAL A 26 -7.79 -7.62 -9.33
C VAL A 26 -7.79 -9.13 -9.62
N LYS A 27 -7.69 -9.51 -10.89
CA LYS A 27 -7.59 -10.92 -11.30
C LYS A 27 -6.36 -11.60 -10.72
N GLN A 28 -5.19 -10.97 -10.79
CA GLN A 28 -3.95 -11.52 -10.22
C GLN A 28 -4.02 -11.64 -8.71
N VAL A 29 -4.57 -10.64 -8.02
CA VAL A 29 -4.77 -10.71 -6.55
C VAL A 29 -5.68 -11.88 -6.20
N ARG A 30 -6.80 -12.04 -6.91
CA ARG A 30 -7.72 -13.18 -6.71
C ARG A 30 -7.05 -14.53 -6.95
N THR A 31 -6.23 -14.67 -7.99
CA THR A 31 -5.45 -15.88 -8.23
C THR A 31 -4.48 -16.16 -7.07
N ARG A 32 -3.75 -15.13 -6.59
CA ARG A 32 -2.80 -15.29 -5.48
C ARG A 32 -3.48 -15.69 -4.16
N LEU A 33 -4.73 -15.25 -3.92
CA LEU A 33 -5.50 -15.68 -2.75
C LEU A 33 -5.81 -17.19 -2.72
N ALA A 34 -5.88 -17.84 -3.88
CA ALA A 34 -6.25 -19.26 -4.02
C ALA A 34 -5.11 -20.19 -4.46
N SER A 35 -4.00 -19.66 -4.97
CA SER A 35 -2.96 -20.47 -5.63
C SER A 35 -1.55 -20.31 -5.07
N GLY A 36 -1.37 -19.59 -3.95
CA GLY A 36 -0.08 -19.50 -3.26
C GLY A 36 0.24 -20.75 -2.41
N ASP A 37 1.44 -20.78 -1.82
CA ASP A 37 1.88 -21.86 -0.91
C ASP A 37 0.98 -22.00 0.33
N GLU A 38 0.34 -20.89 0.73
CA GLU A 38 -0.65 -20.84 1.79
C GLU A 38 -1.91 -20.16 1.24
N PRO A 39 -2.83 -20.93 0.60
CA PRO A 39 -4.05 -20.37 0.06
C PRO A 39 -4.96 -19.93 1.21
N VAL A 40 -5.43 -18.68 1.13
CA VAL A 40 -6.30 -18.07 2.16
C VAL A 40 -7.75 -18.49 1.97
N THR A 41 -8.12 -18.88 0.75
CA THR A 41 -9.48 -19.32 0.40
C THR A 41 -9.46 -20.20 -0.86
N THR A 42 -10.60 -20.78 -1.20
CA THR A 42 -10.80 -21.56 -2.42
C THR A 42 -11.22 -20.71 -3.61
N THR A 43 -10.96 -21.22 -4.82
CA THR A 43 -11.45 -20.63 -6.08
C THR A 43 -12.97 -20.50 -6.10
N ASP A 44 -13.68 -21.52 -5.58
CA ASP A 44 -15.16 -21.53 -5.55
C ASP A 44 -15.72 -20.37 -4.73
N PHE A 45 -15.14 -20.10 -3.55
CA PHE A 45 -15.54 -18.98 -2.72
C PHE A 45 -15.33 -17.63 -3.44
N LEU A 46 -14.19 -17.48 -4.12
CA LEU A 46 -13.84 -16.26 -4.84
C LEU A 46 -14.74 -16.03 -6.05
N LEU A 47 -15.20 -17.10 -6.72
CA LEU A 47 -16.14 -17.02 -7.83
C LEU A 47 -17.55 -16.69 -7.33
N ALA A 48 -18.00 -17.33 -6.25
CA ALA A 48 -19.30 -17.08 -5.64
C ALA A 48 -19.45 -15.63 -5.13
N ASN A 49 -18.36 -15.03 -4.64
CA ASN A 49 -18.34 -13.68 -4.08
C ASN A 49 -17.61 -12.67 -4.98
N LYS A 50 -17.46 -12.97 -6.27
CA LYS A 50 -16.58 -12.22 -7.18
C LYS A 50 -16.77 -10.69 -7.11
N PRO A 51 -17.99 -10.13 -7.20
CA PRO A 51 -18.17 -8.67 -7.16
C PRO A 51 -17.65 -8.07 -5.85
N ALA A 52 -18.02 -8.66 -4.71
CA ALA A 52 -17.62 -8.19 -3.40
C ALA A 52 -16.10 -8.30 -3.17
N VAL A 53 -15.47 -9.38 -3.65
CA VAL A 53 -14.00 -9.54 -3.59
C VAL A 53 -13.32 -8.50 -4.46
N ASP A 54 -13.80 -8.29 -5.69
CA ASP A 54 -13.21 -7.33 -6.62
C ASP A 54 -13.29 -5.89 -6.07
N ASP A 55 -14.42 -5.54 -5.43
CA ASP A 55 -14.61 -4.25 -4.76
C ASP A 55 -13.69 -4.09 -3.55
N LEU A 56 -13.54 -5.13 -2.72
CA LEU A 56 -12.63 -5.12 -1.58
C LEU A 56 -11.16 -4.93 -2.02
N VAL A 57 -10.74 -5.61 -3.09
CA VAL A 57 -9.40 -5.45 -3.66
C VAL A 57 -9.17 -4.02 -4.13
N ARG A 58 -10.14 -3.42 -4.82
CA ARG A 58 -10.04 -2.03 -5.29
C ARG A 58 -9.92 -1.06 -4.12
N LYS A 59 -10.78 -1.20 -3.11
CA LYS A 59 -10.75 -0.38 -1.91
C LYS A 59 -9.37 -0.38 -1.24
N ILE A 60 -8.79 -1.57 -1.02
CA ILE A 60 -7.48 -1.70 -0.37
C ILE A 60 -6.36 -1.17 -1.27
N TYR A 61 -6.46 -1.35 -2.59
CA TYR A 61 -5.53 -0.76 -3.54
C TYR A 61 -5.50 0.77 -3.42
N ASP A 62 -6.66 1.41 -3.43
CA ASP A 62 -6.80 2.86 -3.34
C ASP A 62 -6.26 3.40 -2.00
N GLU A 63 -6.53 2.70 -0.89
CA GLU A 63 -5.99 3.04 0.43
C GLU A 63 -4.45 3.04 0.44
N ILE A 64 -3.83 1.97 -0.10
CA ILE A 64 -2.37 1.86 -0.12
C ILE A 64 -1.75 2.84 -1.14
N ASP A 65 -2.39 3.08 -2.29
CA ASP A 65 -1.92 4.08 -3.26
C ASP A 65 -1.91 5.48 -2.64
N ALA A 66 -2.98 5.83 -1.91
CA ALA A 66 -3.05 7.08 -1.14
C ALA A 66 -1.94 7.16 -0.08
N GLU A 67 -1.70 6.09 0.69
CA GLU A 67 -0.60 6.03 1.66
C GLU A 67 0.78 6.23 0.99
N ARG A 68 1.02 5.62 -0.18
CA ARG A 68 2.30 5.72 -0.90
C ARG A 68 2.54 7.13 -1.43
N LYS A 69 1.50 7.75 -1.99
CA LYS A 69 1.55 9.16 -2.44
C LYS A 69 1.77 10.12 -1.28
N ALA A 70 1.11 9.89 -0.15
CA ALA A 70 1.30 10.70 1.06
C ALA A 70 2.74 10.61 1.59
N ARG A 71 3.36 9.42 1.60
CA ARG A 71 4.76 9.25 1.99
C ARG A 71 5.74 9.91 1.02
N ALA A 72 5.47 9.83 -0.29
CA ALA A 72 6.30 10.49 -1.30
C ALA A 72 6.29 12.02 -1.13
N ASN A 73 5.15 12.60 -0.79
CA ASN A 73 5.01 14.05 -0.56
C ASN A 73 5.58 14.52 0.79
N GLN A 74 5.90 13.63 1.73
CA GLN A 74 6.52 13.97 3.02
C GLN A 74 8.05 13.87 3.01
N ALA A 75 8.66 13.53 1.87
CA ALA A 75 10.11 13.40 1.72
C ALA A 75 10.81 14.72 1.32
N GLU A 76 10.20 15.89 1.57
CA GLU A 76 10.92 17.16 1.50
C GLU A 76 11.73 17.38 2.78
N PRO A 77 13.06 17.53 2.70
CA PRO A 77 13.87 17.81 3.88
C PRO A 77 13.56 19.23 4.36
N VAL A 78 13.11 19.35 5.61
CA VAL A 78 13.24 20.57 6.41
C VAL A 78 14.73 20.88 6.61
N SER A 79 15.38 21.40 5.57
CA SER A 79 16.76 21.88 5.60
C SER A 79 16.79 23.39 5.41
N ASP A 80 16.14 24.13 6.31
CA ASP A 80 16.43 25.56 6.49
C ASP A 80 16.17 26.01 7.93
N ALA A 81 16.90 25.43 8.88
CA ALA A 81 16.91 25.90 10.27
C ALA A 81 18.32 26.12 10.84
N THR A 82 19.39 25.86 10.08
CA THR A 82 20.79 26.03 10.54
C THR A 82 21.44 27.32 10.08
N LYS A 83 20.76 28.20 9.34
CA LYS A 83 21.34 29.46 8.85
C LYS A 83 21.22 30.67 9.79
N ALA A 84 20.43 30.57 10.86
CA ALA A 84 20.16 31.71 11.75
C ALA A 84 21.14 31.88 12.94
N LEU A 85 22.08 30.95 13.15
CA LEU A 85 23.03 31.03 14.27
C LEU A 85 24.42 31.57 13.87
N SER A 86 24.68 31.76 12.58
CA SER A 86 25.97 32.26 12.09
C SER A 86 26.07 33.79 12.07
N ASP A 87 24.94 34.51 12.16
CA ASP A 87 24.89 35.97 12.03
C ASP A 87 24.96 36.73 13.38
N LEU A 88 25.01 36.02 14.52
CA LEU A 88 25.02 36.63 15.85
C LEU A 88 26.41 36.69 16.52
N THR A 89 27.49 36.25 15.85
CA THR A 89 28.84 36.20 16.41
C THR A 89 29.79 37.28 15.90
N LEU A 90 29.30 38.28 15.16
CA LEU A 90 30.12 39.37 14.62
C LEU A 90 29.69 40.75 15.12
N LEU A 91 29.66 40.94 16.45
CA LEU A 91 29.57 42.28 17.04
C LEU A 91 30.42 42.39 18.31
N ASP A 92 31.71 42.08 18.20
CA ASP A 92 32.70 42.48 19.20
C ASP A 92 34.00 42.88 18.47
N LYS A 93 34.11 44.19 18.19
CA LYS A 93 35.35 44.97 18.08
C LYS A 93 35.05 46.45 17.85
#